data_AF-A0A1A8TV97-F1
#
_entry.id   AF-A0A1A8TV97-F1
#
_cell.length_a   1.000
_cell.length_b   1.000
_cell.length_c   1.000
_cell.angle_alpha   90.00
_cell.angle_beta   90.00
_cell.angle_gamma   90.00
#
_symmetry.space_group_name_H-M   'P 1'
#
loop_
_entity.id
_entity.type
_entity.pdbx_description
1 polymer ?
#
loop_
_entity_poly.entity_id
_entity_poly.type
_entity_poly.pdbx_seq_one_letter_code
_entity_poly.pdbx_strand_id
1 'polypeptide(L)'
;MLTLKVENTTAQPHVTKHGDSTFNIGSINGENVQVGNSNTLTTNVTIQELAKKIAKSDDPEAKSKLKEFLQNSTVGSLIGAGASALIGIL
;
A
#
# COMPACT_ATOMS: atom_id res chain seq x y z
N MET A 1 23.95 53.66 12.88
CA MET A 1 24.53 52.61 13.74
C MET A 1 23.85 51.30 13.37
N LEU A 2 24.63 50.25 13.09
CA LEU A 2 24.11 48.93 12.73
C LEU A 2 24.12 48.06 13.98
N THR A 3 22.96 47.55 14.40
CA THR A 3 22.85 46.68 15.58
C THR A 3 22.84 45.23 15.12
N LEU A 4 23.90 44.49 15.44
CA LEU A 4 23.96 43.05 15.21
C LEU A 4 23.24 42.30 16.34
N LYS A 5 22.26 41.49 15.95
CA LYS A 5 21.54 40.57 16.85
C LYS A 5 22.18 39.18 16.73
N VAL A 6 22.82 38.72 17.80
CA VAL A 6 23.36 37.36 17.89
C VAL A 6 22.30 36.47 18.50
N GLU A 7 21.83 35.47 17.76
CA GLU A 7 20.84 34.48 18.23
C GLU A 7 21.52 33.11 18.36
N ASN A 8 21.32 32.46 19.51
CA ASN A 8 21.87 31.14 19.78
C ASN A 8 20.98 30.07 19.14
N THR A 9 21.44 29.50 18.01
CA THR A 9 20.74 28.44 17.26
C THR A 9 20.75 27.08 17.96
N THR A 10 21.40 26.94 19.12
CA THR A 10 21.37 25.72 19.94
C THR A 10 20.43 25.84 21.13
N ALA A 11 19.99 27.06 21.48
CA ALA A 11 18.92 27.23 22.46
C ALA A 11 17.63 26.72 21.83
N GLN A 12 16.96 25.77 22.48
CA GLN A 12 15.77 25.08 21.97
C GLN A 12 14.46 25.92 21.73
N PRO A 13 14.34 27.26 21.91
CA PRO A 13 13.05 27.94 21.69
C PRO A 13 12.53 28.01 20.24
N HIS A 14 13.32 27.66 19.22
CA HIS A 14 12.93 27.80 17.81
C HIS A 14 12.44 26.51 17.14
N VAL A 15 12.41 25.40 17.86
CA VAL A 15 11.63 24.23 17.44
C VAL A 15 10.25 24.36 18.05
N THR A 16 9.26 24.75 17.24
CA THR A 16 7.85 24.47 17.56
C THR A 16 7.78 22.97 17.85
N LYS A 17 7.67 22.62 19.13
CA LYS A 17 7.37 21.26 19.56
C LYS A 17 6.03 20.95 18.90
N HIS A 18 6.05 20.18 17.81
CA HIS A 18 4.83 19.66 17.21
C HIS A 18 4.10 18.97 18.35
N GLY A 19 3.04 19.60 18.84
CA GLY A 19 2.28 19.06 19.96
C GLY A 19 1.79 17.69 19.52
N ASP A 20 2.13 16.65 20.28
CA ASP A 20 1.53 15.33 20.15
C ASP A 20 0.02 15.54 20.18
N SER A 21 -0.60 15.47 19.01
CA SER A 21 -2.02 15.71 18.82
C SER A 21 -2.72 14.47 19.35
N THR A 22 -3.41 14.60 20.49
CA THR A 22 -4.17 13.49 21.05
C THR A 22 -5.49 13.37 20.31
N PHE A 23 -5.66 12.29 19.55
CA PHE A 23 -6.90 11.97 18.84
C PHE A 23 -7.75 11.01 19.68
N ASN A 24 -8.94 11.45 20.09
CA ASN A 24 -9.92 10.59 20.77
C ASN A 24 -10.74 9.84 19.72
N ILE A 25 -10.49 8.54 19.57
CA ILE A 25 -11.13 7.70 18.56
C ILE A 25 -12.18 6.83 19.26
N GLY A 26 -13.46 7.05 18.96
CA GLY A 26 -14.58 6.37 19.62
C GLY A 26 -14.71 4.87 19.29
N SER A 27 -14.70 4.50 18.01
CA SER A 27 -14.56 3.11 17.59
C SER A 27 -14.08 3.04 16.14
N ILE A 28 -13.20 2.10 15.82
CA ILE A 28 -12.87 1.77 14.43
C ILE A 28 -13.02 0.26 14.23
N ASN A 29 -13.76 -0.12 13.20
CA ASN A 29 -13.87 -1.48 12.73
C ASN A 29 -13.30 -1.58 11.31
N GLY A 30 -12.35 -2.48 11.10
CA GLY A 30 -11.75 -2.76 9.80
C GLY A 30 -10.56 -3.71 9.95
N GLU A 31 -10.26 -4.46 8.89
CA GLU A 31 -9.21 -5.49 8.92
C GLU A 31 -7.79 -4.88 8.88
N ASN A 32 -7.63 -3.70 8.27
CA ASN A 32 -6.34 -3.06 7.99
C ASN A 32 -6.28 -1.58 8.43
N VAL A 33 -6.75 -1.27 9.65
CA VAL A 33 -6.81 0.11 10.15
C VAL A 33 -5.43 0.60 10.62
N GLN A 34 -4.99 1.76 10.14
CA GLN A 34 -3.75 2.41 10.57
C GLN A 34 -4.00 3.90 10.86
N VAL A 35 -3.50 4.40 12.00
CA VAL A 35 -3.67 5.79 12.45
C VAL A 35 -2.32 6.33 12.90
N GLY A 36 -1.98 7.56 12.50
CA GLY A 36 -0.69 8.19 12.79
C GLY A 36 0.13 8.46 11.52
N ASN A 37 1.44 8.66 11.67
CA ASN A 37 2.33 9.03 10.57
C ASN A 37 3.27 7.87 10.17
N SER A 38 3.67 7.81 8.90
CA SER A 38 4.56 6.77 8.34
C SER A 38 4.03 5.33 8.42
N ASN A 39 2.71 5.17 8.28
CA ASN A 39 2.04 3.87 8.23
C ASN A 39 2.36 3.11 6.95
N THR A 40 2.57 1.80 7.04
CA THR A 40 2.83 0.90 5.91
C THR A 40 1.94 -0.33 6.01
N LEU A 41 1.08 -0.57 5.03
CA LEU A 41 0.36 -1.83 4.89
C LEU A 41 1.10 -2.73 3.89
N THR A 42 1.54 -3.90 4.35
CA THR A 42 2.04 -4.95 3.46
C THR A 42 1.06 -6.12 3.49
N THR A 43 0.49 -6.47 2.34
CA THR A 43 -0.38 -7.64 2.20
C THR A 43 0.26 -8.62 1.24
N ASN A 44 0.54 -9.82 1.73
CA ASN A 44 1.05 -10.91 0.91
C ASN A 44 -0.13 -11.68 0.31
N VAL A 45 -0.39 -11.47 -0.98
CA VAL A 45 -1.43 -12.20 -1.72
C VAL A 45 -0.75 -13.15 -2.70
N THR A 46 -1.18 -14.40 -2.71
CA THR A 46 -0.71 -15.35 -3.72
C THR A 46 -1.38 -15.05 -5.06
N ILE A 47 -0.67 -15.30 -6.17
CA ILE A 47 -1.23 -15.08 -7.51
C ILE A 47 -2.51 -15.90 -7.75
N GLN A 48 -2.62 -17.07 -7.10
CA GLN A 48 -3.82 -17.91 -7.15
C GLN A 48 -5.02 -17.27 -6.43
N GLU A 49 -4.81 -16.67 -5.27
CA GLU A 49 -5.89 -15.99 -4.54
C GLU A 49 -6.36 -14.74 -5.31
N LEU A 50 -5.42 -14.00 -5.91
CA LEU A 50 -5.74 -12.87 -6.78
C LEU A 50 -6.59 -13.31 -7.97
N ALA A 51 -6.20 -14.39 -8.66
CA ALA A 51 -6.93 -14.93 -9.79
C ALA A 51 -8.34 -15.40 -9.41
N LYS A 52 -8.50 -16.11 -8.29
CA LYS A 52 -9.81 -16.53 -7.79
C LYS A 52 -10.72 -15.34 -7.47
N LYS A 53 -10.17 -14.28 -6.87
CA LYS A 53 -10.95 -13.10 -6.48
C LYS A 53 -11.40 -12.28 -7.70
N ILE A 54 -10.55 -12.18 -8.72
CA ILE A 54 -10.89 -11.57 -10.02
C ILE A 54 -11.89 -12.44 -10.79
N ALA A 55 -11.73 -13.75 -10.81
CA ALA A 55 -12.69 -14.67 -11.45
C ALA A 55 -14.09 -14.57 -10.83
N LYS A 56 -14.17 -14.39 -9.51
CA LYS A 56 -15.42 -14.13 -8.76
C LYS A 56 -15.97 -12.71 -8.93
N SER A 57 -15.18 -11.79 -9.47
CA SER A 57 -15.65 -10.44 -9.77
C SER A 57 -16.48 -10.46 -11.05
N ASP A 58 -17.56 -9.69 -11.10
CA ASP A 58 -18.37 -9.48 -12.32
C ASP A 58 -17.73 -8.44 -13.26
N ASP A 59 -16.39 -8.36 -13.26
CA ASP A 59 -15.65 -7.40 -14.07
C ASP A 59 -14.91 -8.12 -15.23
N PRO A 60 -15.41 -8.01 -16.47
CA PRO A 60 -14.82 -8.70 -17.61
C PRO A 60 -13.46 -8.10 -18.02
N GLU A 61 -13.22 -6.82 -17.74
CA GLU A 61 -11.96 -6.16 -18.08
C GLU A 61 -10.83 -6.68 -17.17
N ALA A 62 -11.08 -6.80 -15.87
CA ALA A 62 -10.13 -7.34 -14.90
C ALA A 62 -9.72 -8.78 -15.24
N LYS A 63 -10.68 -9.62 -15.66
CA LYS A 63 -10.41 -10.99 -16.13
C LYS A 63 -9.53 -11.00 -17.38
N SER A 64 -9.87 -10.14 -18.35
CA SER A 64 -9.08 -10.02 -19.58
C SER A 64 -7.64 -9.57 -19.28
N LYS A 65 -7.47 -8.53 -18.46
CA LYS A 65 -6.14 -8.01 -18.09
C LYS A 65 -5.30 -9.02 -17.33
N LEU A 66 -5.91 -9.77 -16.41
CA LEU A 66 -5.21 -10.82 -15.70
C LEU A 66 -4.81 -11.96 -16.63
N LYS A 67 -5.67 -12.33 -17.60
CA LYS A 67 -5.34 -13.34 -18.61
C LYS A 67 -4.16 -12.89 -19.49
N GLU A 68 -4.17 -11.65 -19.98
CA GLU A 68 -3.04 -11.06 -20.72
C GLU A 68 -1.76 -11.07 -19.88
N PHE A 69 -1.84 -10.72 -18.60
CA PHE A 69 -0.71 -10.74 -17.68
C PHE A 69 -0.13 -12.15 -17.49
N LEU A 70 -0.99 -13.16 -17.31
CA LEU A 70 -0.56 -14.56 -17.14
C LEU A 70 0.02 -15.17 -18.44
N GLN A 71 -0.37 -14.64 -19.60
CA GLN A 71 0.17 -15.04 -20.91
C GLN A 71 1.50 -14.36 -21.26
N ASN A 72 1.92 -13.35 -20.48
CA ASN A 72 3.22 -12.72 -20.68
C ASN A 72 4.35 -13.73 -20.49
N SER A 73 5.31 -13.79 -21.43
CA SER A 73 6.40 -14.78 -21.40
C SER A 73 7.21 -14.79 -20.10
N THR A 74 7.45 -13.63 -19.48
CA THR A 74 8.18 -13.52 -18.22
C THR A 74 7.38 -14.07 -17.04
N VAL A 75 6.09 -13.69 -16.97
CA VAL A 75 5.17 -14.15 -15.91
C VAL A 75 4.87 -15.65 -16.07
N GLY A 76 4.60 -16.08 -17.30
CA GLY A 76 4.42 -17.48 -17.67
C GLY A 76 5.65 -18.33 -17.38
N SER A 77 6.87 -17.78 -17.52
CA SER A 77 8.10 -18.49 -17.13
C SER A 77 8.26 -18.61 -15.61
N LEU A 78 7.82 -17.62 -14.84
CA LEU A 78 7.86 -17.64 -13.37
C LEU A 78 6.83 -18.59 -12.77
N ILE A 79 5.62 -18.61 -13.32
CA ILE A 79 4.50 -19.43 -12.84
C ILE A 79 4.54 -20.84 -13.50
N GLY A 80 5.20 -20.96 -14.65
CA GLY A 80 5.33 -22.19 -15.42
C GLY A 80 3.98 -22.75 -15.86
N ALA A 81 3.85 -24.08 -15.77
CA ALA A 81 2.60 -24.79 -16.09
C ALA A 81 1.40 -24.36 -15.23
N GLY A 82 1.63 -23.68 -14.09
CA GLY A 82 0.57 -23.13 -13.26
C GLY A 82 -0.19 -21.97 -13.92
N ALA A 83 0.41 -21.28 -14.89
CA ALA A 83 -0.24 -20.16 -15.58
C ALA A 83 -1.49 -20.62 -16.33
N SER A 84 -1.44 -21.78 -16.99
CA SER A 84 -2.58 -22.37 -17.70
C SER A 84 -3.72 -22.74 -16.75
N ALA A 85 -3.40 -23.25 -15.56
CA ALA A 85 -4.39 -23.57 -14.53
C ALA A 85 -5.09 -22.30 -14.01
N LEU A 86 -4.34 -21.21 -13.79
CA LEU A 86 -4.90 -19.92 -13.37
C LEU A 86 -5.77 -19.28 -14.46
N ILE A 87 -5.34 -19.37 -15.72
CA ILE A 87 -6.13 -18.91 -16.87
C ILE A 87 -7.43 -19.70 -17.02
N GLY A 88 -7.43 -20.99 -16.70
CA GLY A 88 -8.64 -21.83 -16.76
C GLY A 88 -9.69 -21.51 -15.68
N ILE A 89 -9.32 -20.76 -14.64
CA ILE A 89 -10.24 -20.35 -13.56
C ILE A 89 -10.88 -18.97 -13.87
N LEU A 90 -10.32 -18.21 -14.80
CA LEU A 90 -10.77 -16.87 -15.22
C LEU A 90 -11.80 -16.92 -16.35
#